data_AF-A0A945G5U8-F1
#
_entry.id   AF-A0A945G5U8-F1
#
_cell.length_a   1.000
_cell.length_b   1.000
_cell.length_c   1.000
_cell.angle_alpha   90.00
_cell.angle_beta   90.00
_cell.angle_gamma   90.00
#
_symmetry.space_group_name_H-M   'P 1'
#
loop_
_entity.id
_entity.type
_entity.pdbx_description
1 polymer ?
#
loop_
_entity_poly.entity_id
_entity_poly.type
_entity_poly.pdbx_seq_one_letter_code
_entity_poly.pdbx_strand_id
1 'polypeptide(L)'
;GWLAPHLARLLDDPYGVVRHIANESLKQQPGFGTFEFDFIAPESERARLAKRAIAQWNDLPGDATGDAVLIDPDRQLMETAIQALLKNRDDRPVTIKE
;
A
#
# COMPACT_ATOMS: atom_id res chain seq x y z
N GLY A 1 10.89 -0.11 7.57
CA GLY A 1 9.85 -0.64 8.48
C GLY A 1 8.85 -1.48 7.70
N TRP A 2 8.09 -2.36 8.38
CA TRP A 2 7.15 -3.31 7.76
C TRP A 2 5.87 -2.67 7.19
N LEU A 3 5.51 -1.46 7.65
CA LEU A 3 4.23 -0.84 7.33
C LEU A 3 4.17 -0.21 5.92
N ALA A 4 5.29 0.36 5.46
CA ALA A 4 5.38 1.07 4.19
C ALA A 4 4.85 0.29 2.96
N PRO A 5 5.19 -1.00 2.72
CA PRO A 5 4.70 -1.72 1.54
C PRO A 5 3.20 -2.00 1.60
N HIS A 6 2.64 -2.14 2.81
CA HIS A 6 1.19 -2.29 2.99
C HIS A 6 0.45 -0.98 2.69
N LEU A 7 0.98 0.16 3.14
CA LEU A 7 0.45 1.48 2.79
C LEU A 7 0.56 1.76 1.29
N ALA A 8 1.70 1.41 0.68
CA ALA A 8 1.91 1.52 -0.76
C ALA A 8 0.86 0.75 -1.57
N ARG A 9 0.45 -0.43 -1.09
CA ARG A 9 -0.60 -1.23 -1.73
C ARG A 9 -1.99 -0.58 -1.64
N LEU A 10 -2.28 0.11 -0.53
CA LEU A 10 -3.55 0.82 -0.31
C LEU A 10 -3.68 2.10 -1.15
N LEU A 11 -2.63 2.52 -1.87
CA LEU A 11 -2.73 3.60 -2.85
C LEU A 11 -3.67 3.25 -4.01
N ASP A 12 -3.94 1.97 -4.26
CA ASP A 12 -4.91 1.53 -5.27
C ASP A 12 -6.19 0.93 -4.67
N ASP A 13 -6.51 1.33 -3.44
CA ASP A 13 -7.76 0.92 -2.78
C ASP A 13 -9.00 1.46 -3.52
N PRO A 14 -10.12 0.71 -3.62
CA PRO A 14 -11.34 1.21 -4.24
C PRO A 14 -11.92 2.46 -3.55
N TYR A 15 -11.72 2.65 -2.25
CA TYR A 15 -12.23 3.79 -1.50
C TYR A 15 -11.23 4.95 -1.47
N GLY A 16 -11.65 6.12 -1.97
CA GLY A 16 -10.79 7.32 -2.04
C GLY A 16 -10.23 7.78 -0.70
N VAL A 17 -11.01 7.67 0.37
CA VAL A 17 -10.56 8.01 1.74
C VAL A 17 -9.43 7.10 2.21
N VAL A 18 -9.49 5.80 1.90
CA VAL A 18 -8.42 4.85 2.23
C VAL A 18 -7.14 5.22 1.47
N ARG A 19 -7.25 5.53 0.18
CA ARG A 19 -6.11 6.00 -0.62
C ARG A 19 -5.48 7.27 -0.07
N HIS A 20 -6.30 8.23 0.36
CA HIS A 20 -5.82 9.49 0.95
C HIS A 20 -5.04 9.25 2.25
N ILE A 21 -5.62 8.51 3.20
CA ILE A 21 -4.96 8.20 4.48
C ILE A 21 -3.71 7.33 4.26
N ALA A 22 -3.75 6.39 3.33
CA ALA A 22 -2.59 5.58 2.96
C ALA A 22 -1.44 6.46 2.44
N ASN A 23 -1.72 7.43 1.57
CA ASN A 23 -0.73 8.38 1.07
C ASN A 23 -0.10 9.22 2.19
N GLU A 24 -0.93 9.83 3.05
CA GLU A 24 -0.45 10.67 4.15
C GLU A 24 0.36 9.86 5.18
N SER A 25 -0.05 8.63 5.45
CA SER A 25 0.69 7.72 6.32
C SER A 25 1.99 7.23 5.67
N LEU A 26 2.00 7.03 4.34
CA LEU A 26 3.17 6.60 3.58
C LEU A 26 4.24 7.68 3.61
N LYS A 27 3.89 8.96 3.44
CA LYS A 27 4.84 10.09 3.53
C LYS A 27 5.56 10.18 4.87
N GLN A 28 4.95 9.67 5.94
CA GLN A 28 5.57 9.61 7.28
C GLN A 28 6.56 8.45 7.43
N GLN A 29 6.59 7.50 6.48
CA GLN A 29 7.53 6.38 6.51
C GLN A 29 8.92 6.83 6.04
N PRO A 30 10.00 6.28 6.61
CA PRO A 30 11.36 6.53 6.14
C PRO A 30 11.50 6.27 4.64
N GLY A 31 12.07 7.23 3.91
CA GLY A 31 12.29 7.14 2.46
C GLY A 31 11.11 7.57 1.60
N PHE A 32 9.97 7.98 2.16
CA PHE A 32 8.76 8.34 1.40
C PHE A 32 8.30 9.79 1.56
N GLY A 33 9.03 10.64 2.30
CA GLY A 33 8.62 12.02 2.58
C GLY A 33 8.37 12.91 1.35
N THR A 34 8.94 12.56 0.20
CA THR A 34 8.76 13.26 -1.08
C THR A 34 7.99 12.42 -2.11
N PHE A 35 7.23 11.42 -1.65
CA PHE A 35 6.46 10.57 -2.55
C PHE A 35 5.20 11.31 -3.02
N GLU A 36 5.19 11.66 -4.30
CA GLU A 36 4.07 12.33 -4.95
C GLU A 36 3.01 11.33 -5.41
N PHE A 37 1.77 11.56 -5.00
CA PHE A 37 0.63 10.70 -5.32
C PHE A 37 -0.67 11.49 -5.30
N ASP A 38 -1.41 11.40 -6.40
CA ASP A 38 -2.78 11.89 -6.53
C ASP A 38 -3.77 10.74 -6.29
N PHE A 39 -4.56 10.85 -5.22
CA PHE A 39 -5.51 9.82 -4.82
C PHE A 39 -6.79 9.78 -5.65
N ILE A 40 -7.06 10.82 -6.47
CA ILE A 40 -8.18 10.83 -7.43
C ILE A 40 -7.74 10.55 -8.86
N ALA A 41 -6.44 10.27 -9.09
CA ALA A 41 -5.92 9.88 -10.39
C ALA A 41 -6.59 8.59 -10.94
N PRO A 42 -6.56 8.36 -12.26
CA PRO A 42 -7.07 7.13 -12.86
C PRO A 42 -6.44 5.86 -12.26
N GLU A 43 -7.21 4.76 -12.22
CA GLU A 43 -6.77 3.48 -11.63
C GLU A 43 -5.43 2.98 -12.18
N SER A 44 -5.22 3.07 -13.50
CA SER A 44 -3.96 2.65 -14.11
C SER A 44 -2.75 3.43 -13.59
N GLU A 45 -2.92 4.71 -13.27
CA GLU A 45 -1.87 5.55 -12.69
C GLU A 45 -1.65 5.21 -11.21
N ARG A 46 -2.72 5.00 -10.45
CA ARG A 46 -2.63 4.60 -9.04
C ARG A 46 -1.95 3.25 -8.88
N ALA A 47 -2.36 2.25 -9.66
CA ALA A 47 -1.74 0.93 -9.68
C ALA A 47 -0.24 1.00 -10.04
N ARG A 48 0.14 1.85 -10.99
CA ARG A 48 1.54 2.08 -11.37
C ARG A 48 2.33 2.69 -10.21
N LEU A 49 1.78 3.71 -9.53
CA LEU A 49 2.44 4.37 -8.40
C LEU A 49 2.53 3.48 -7.16
N ALA A 50 1.50 2.66 -6.88
CA ALA A 50 1.52 1.64 -5.83
C ALA A 50 2.68 0.65 -6.04
N LYS A 51 2.83 0.12 -7.25
CA LYS A 51 3.95 -0.77 -7.62
C LYS A 51 5.31 -0.08 -7.47
N ARG A 52 5.40 1.19 -7.89
CA ARG A 52 6.62 2.00 -7.73
C ARG A 52 6.98 2.17 -6.24
N ALA A 53 6.00 2.45 -5.39
CA ALA A 53 6.23 2.60 -3.95
C ALA A 53 6.70 1.29 -3.29
N ILE A 54 6.13 0.14 -3.67
CA ILE A 54 6.58 -1.16 -3.19
C ILE A 54 8.03 -1.44 -3.65
N ALA A 55 8.34 -1.18 -4.92
CA ALA A 55 9.70 -1.33 -5.44
C ALA A 55 10.70 -0.42 -4.70
N GLN A 56 10.34 0.84 -4.47
CA GLN A 56 11.14 1.76 -3.67
C GLN A 56 11.36 1.25 -2.24
N TRP A 57 10.35 0.64 -1.61
CA TRP A 57 10.52 0.04 -0.29
C TRP A 57 11.47 -1.16 -0.28
N ASN A 58 11.48 -1.98 -1.34
CA ASN A 58 12.44 -3.08 -1.48
C ASN A 58 13.89 -2.57 -1.52
N ASP A 59 14.12 -1.41 -2.15
CA ASP A 59 15.45 -0.81 -2.30
C ASP A 59 15.96 -0.11 -1.02
N LEU A 60 15.06 0.24 -0.10
CA LEU A 60 15.45 0.88 1.17
C LEU A 60 16.13 -0.13 2.12
N PRO A 61 17.07 0.29 2.97
CA PRO A 61 17.62 -0.59 4.00
C PRO A 61 16.54 -0.98 5.03
N GLY A 62 16.59 -2.23 5.51
CA GLY A 62 15.63 -2.75 6.49
C GLY A 62 15.66 -4.27 6.62
N ASP A 63 15.24 -4.76 7.78
CA ASP A 63 15.19 -6.16 8.20
C ASP A 63 13.75 -6.64 8.45
N ALA A 64 12.77 -5.82 8.09
CA ALA A 64 11.38 -6.05 8.44
C ALA A 64 10.76 -7.15 7.57
N THR A 65 10.89 -8.40 8.00
CA THR A 65 10.31 -9.61 7.40
C THR A 65 9.55 -10.43 8.46
N GLY A 66 8.78 -11.42 8.03
CA GLY A 66 8.08 -12.38 8.87
C GLY A 66 6.61 -12.56 8.51
N ASP A 67 6.12 -13.79 8.66
CA ASP A 67 4.73 -14.18 8.35
C ASP A 67 3.69 -13.31 9.08
N ALA A 68 3.97 -12.91 10.32
CA ALA A 68 3.09 -12.06 11.13
C ALA A 68 2.86 -10.66 10.52
N VAL A 69 3.77 -10.19 9.67
CA VAL A 69 3.67 -8.91 8.95
C VAL A 69 3.49 -9.11 7.44
N LEU A 70 3.22 -10.33 6.99
CA LEU A 70 2.96 -10.68 5.58
C LEU A 70 4.10 -10.30 4.63
N ILE A 71 5.33 -10.41 5.10
CA ILE A 71 6.55 -10.18 4.32
C ILE A 71 7.40 -11.44 4.42
N ASP A 72 7.79 -12.02 3.28
CA ASP A 72 8.60 -13.23 3.25
C ASP A 72 10.10 -12.95 3.57
N PRO A 73 10.93 -14.00 3.76
CA PRO A 73 12.35 -13.83 4.02
C PRO A 73 13.13 -13.14 2.89
N ASP A 74 12.64 -13.16 1.65
CA ASP A 74 13.21 -12.47 0.49
C ASP A 74 12.74 -11.01 0.40
N ARG A 75 12.05 -10.54 1.45
CA ARG A 75 11.53 -9.18 1.58
C ARG A 75 10.52 -8.83 0.49
N GLN A 76 9.73 -9.81 0.06
CA GLN A 76 8.59 -9.62 -0.81
C GLN A 76 7.28 -9.70 -0.01
N LEU A 77 6.25 -9.00 -0.48
CA LEU A 77 4.91 -9.13 0.07
C LEU A 77 4.37 -10.55 -0.20
N MET A 78 3.76 -11.15 0.82
CA MET A 78 3.10 -12.46 0.70
C MET A 78 1.76 -12.32 -0.02
N GLU A 79 1.79 -12.04 -1.32
CA GLU A 79 0.62 -11.69 -2.14
C GLU A 79 -0.55 -12.67 -1.98
N THR A 80 -0.30 -13.98 -2.02
CA THR A 80 -1.36 -14.99 -1.84
C THR A 80 -2.10 -14.83 -0.50
N ALA A 81 -1.36 -14.63 0.59
CA ALA A 81 -1.95 -14.45 1.92
C ALA A 81 -2.70 -13.11 2.02
N ILE A 82 -2.11 -12.04 1.48
CA ILE A 82 -2.71 -10.71 1.43
C ILE A 82 -4.02 -10.71 0.63
N GLN A 83 -4.04 -11.36 -0.54
CA GLN A 83 -5.25 -11.48 -1.37
C GLN A 83 -6.32 -12.32 -0.68
N ALA A 84 -5.94 -13.37 0.06
CA ALA A 84 -6.89 -14.14 0.87
C ALA A 84 -7.53 -13.28 1.97
N LEU A 85 -6.76 -12.40 2.63
CA LEU A 85 -7.28 -11.47 3.63
C LEU A 85 -8.20 -10.41 3.00
N LEU A 86 -7.83 -9.85 1.85
CA LEU A 86 -8.69 -8.89 1.13
C LEU A 86 -10.03 -9.49 0.72
N LYS A 87 -10.08 -10.75 0.30
CA LYS A 87 -11.33 -11.41 -0.07
C LYS A 87 -12.33 -11.49 1.08
N ASN A 88 -11.85 -11.41 2.32
CA ASN A 88 -12.69 -11.37 3.52
C ASN A 88 -13.04 -9.93 3.93
N ARG A 89 -12.59 -8.92 3.19
CA ARG A 89 -12.93 -7.53 3.45
C ARG A 89 -14.39 -7.29 3.10
N ASP A 90 -15.08 -6.57 3.98
CA ASP A 90 -16.42 -6.08 3.70
C ASP A 90 -16.34 -4.95 2.68
N ASP A 91 -16.64 -5.26 1.42
CA ASP A 91 -16.67 -4.31 0.30
C ASP A 91 -18.07 -3.73 0.05
N ARG A 92 -18.96 -3.73 1.06
CA ARG A 92 -20.28 -3.11 0.91
C ARG A 92 -20.12 -1.68 0.38
N PRO A 93 -20.85 -1.30 -0.70
CA PRO A 93 -20.75 0.05 -1.24
C PRO A 93 -21.07 1.08 -0.16
N VAL A 94 -20.10 1.93 0.17
CA VAL A 94 -20.30 3.10 1.01
C VAL A 94 -20.37 4.30 0.07
N THR A 95 -21.51 4.98 0.03
CA THR A 95 -21.62 6.26 -0.67
C THR A 95 -20.92 7.33 0.19
N ILE A 96 -19.66 7.59 -0.11
CA ILE A 96 -18.95 8.75 0.42
C ILE A 96 -19.25 9.90 -0.53
N LYS A 97 -19.96 10.93 -0.04
CA LYS A 97 -20.13 12.17 -0.81
C LYS A 97 -18.78 12.88 -0.86
N GLU A 98 -18.27 13.09 -2.07
CA GLU A 98 -17.19 14.04 -2.35
C GLU A 98 -17.71 15.48 -2.31
#